data_AF-A0A8B6SDD3-F1
#
_entry.id   AF-A0A8B6SDD3-F1
#
_cell.length_a   1.000
_cell.length_b   1.000
_cell.length_c   1.000
_cell.angle_alpha   90.00
_cell.angle_beta   90.00
_cell.angle_gamma   90.00
#
_symmetry.space_group_name_H-M   'P 1'
#
loop_
_entity.id
_entity.type
_entity.pdbx_description
1 polymer ?
#
loop_
_entity_poly.entity_id
_entity_poly.type
_entity_poly.pdbx_seq_one_letter_code
_entity_poly.pdbx_strand_id
1 'polypeptide(L)'
;MLYNSLDKDTIFSNGYYESDYDQFPVNTLVAKPALRLFYPKLDFIKIPLSGTYLFRKNYFNFKQIPNDWAFDIAMLLNAFKMEKKIVQVNLGLLSDKQKMINEYSEMAYDILKYIIFSVNERNIHNLSGHHEDENDDVFSYQYDYI
;
A
#
# COMPACT_ATOMS: atom_id res chain seq x y z
N MET A 1 -6.44 -21.20 0.21
CA MET A 1 -5.47 -20.74 -0.80
C MET A 1 -4.51 -19.70 -0.22
N LEU A 2 -4.97 -18.55 0.30
CA LEU A 2 -4.11 -17.57 0.99
C LEU A 2 -3.47 -18.07 2.29
N TYR A 3 -4.15 -18.90 3.08
CA TYR A 3 -3.60 -19.40 4.35
C TYR A 3 -2.25 -20.13 4.22
N ASN A 4 -2.02 -20.80 3.08
CA ASN A 4 -0.81 -21.58 2.83
C ASN A 4 0.34 -20.76 2.21
N SER A 5 0.13 -19.45 1.96
CA SER A 5 1.13 -18.62 1.26
C SER A 5 2.10 -17.89 2.19
N LEU A 6 1.89 -17.93 3.51
CA LEU A 6 2.86 -17.40 4.47
C LEU A 6 3.87 -18.48 4.88
N ASP A 7 5.14 -18.25 4.55
CA ASP A 7 6.29 -19.00 5.05
C ASP A 7 7.15 -18.13 6.00
N LYS A 8 8.34 -18.59 6.40
CA LYS A 8 9.22 -17.83 7.32
C LYS A 8 9.66 -16.49 6.74
N ASP A 9 9.73 -16.36 5.41
CA ASP A 9 10.28 -15.19 4.72
C ASP A 9 9.18 -14.30 4.11
N THR A 10 7.94 -14.79 4.09
CA THR A 10 6.76 -14.11 3.59
C THR A 10 5.94 -13.60 4.76
N ILE A 11 5.88 -12.27 4.91
CA ILE A 11 5.08 -11.60 5.95
C ILE A 11 3.76 -11.06 5.42
N PHE A 12 3.63 -10.96 4.09
CA PHE A 12 2.47 -10.40 3.40
C PHE A 12 2.20 -11.18 2.10
N SER A 13 0.97 -11.62 1.93
CA SER A 13 0.50 -12.24 0.70
C SER A 13 -0.74 -11.53 0.18
N ASN A 14 -0.65 -11.06 -1.06
CA ASN A 14 -1.70 -10.35 -1.76
C ASN A 14 -2.55 -11.31 -2.59
N GLY A 15 -3.86 -11.29 -2.41
CA GLY A 15 -4.79 -11.91 -3.34
C GLY A 15 -4.92 -11.09 -4.62
N TYR A 16 -5.10 -11.75 -5.74
CA TYR A 16 -5.62 -11.11 -6.95
C TYR A 16 -6.69 -12.00 -7.58
N TYR A 17 -7.66 -11.36 -8.22
CA TYR A 17 -8.83 -12.01 -8.76
C TYR A 17 -9.35 -11.24 -9.97
N GLU A 18 -10.23 -11.88 -10.71
CA GLU A 18 -11.06 -11.25 -11.74
C GLU A 18 -12.44 -10.99 -11.15
N SER A 19 -13.10 -9.94 -11.62
CA SER A 19 -14.47 -9.60 -11.25
C SER A 19 -15.32 -9.53 -12.52
N ASP A 20 -16.52 -10.10 -12.48
CA ASP A 20 -17.49 -10.03 -13.57
C ASP A 20 -18.13 -8.64 -13.73
N TYR A 21 -17.95 -7.76 -12.74
CA TYR A 21 -18.71 -6.52 -12.61
C TYR A 21 -17.85 -5.26 -12.57
N ASP A 22 -16.61 -5.35 -12.07
CA ASP A 22 -15.76 -4.18 -11.86
C ASP A 22 -14.36 -4.40 -12.46
N GLN A 23 -13.83 -3.40 -13.16
CA GLN A 23 -12.47 -3.39 -13.71
C GLN A 23 -11.45 -2.75 -12.75
N PHE A 24 -11.86 -2.59 -11.49
CA PHE A 24 -11.12 -1.92 -10.43
C PHE A 24 -10.58 -0.53 -10.87
N PRO A 25 -11.43 0.46 -11.21
CA PRO A 25 -11.02 1.75 -11.78
C PRO A 25 -9.89 2.43 -11.01
N VAL A 26 -9.99 2.51 -9.68
CA VAL A 26 -8.98 3.17 -8.85
C VAL A 26 -7.68 2.36 -8.80
N ASN A 27 -7.78 1.03 -8.74
CA ASN A 27 -6.60 0.17 -8.81
C ASN A 27 -5.86 0.34 -10.16
N THR A 28 -6.61 0.35 -11.26
CA THR A 28 -6.11 0.34 -12.63
C THR A 28 -5.61 1.71 -13.09
N LEU A 29 -6.35 2.78 -12.78
CA LEU A 29 -6.08 4.14 -13.28
C LEU A 29 -5.27 4.99 -12.29
N VAL A 30 -5.19 4.59 -11.01
CA VAL A 30 -4.55 5.40 -9.96
C VAL A 30 -3.43 4.65 -9.26
N ALA A 31 -3.76 3.58 -8.53
CA ALA A 31 -2.77 2.90 -7.69
C ALA A 31 -1.63 2.26 -8.50
N LYS A 32 -1.94 1.52 -9.56
CA LYS A 32 -0.90 0.90 -10.42
C LYS A 32 0.00 1.94 -11.09
N PRO A 33 -0.52 2.95 -11.80
CA PRO A 33 0.32 4.00 -12.37
C PRO A 33 1.19 4.71 -11.32
N ALA A 34 0.63 5.02 -10.14
CA ALA A 34 1.36 5.67 -9.05
C ALA A 34 2.47 4.78 -8.49
N LEU A 35 2.22 3.48 -8.26
CA LEU A 35 3.26 2.54 -7.84
C LEU A 35 4.37 2.42 -8.89
N ARG A 36 4.03 2.31 -10.18
CA ARG A 36 5.02 2.25 -11.25
C ARG A 36 5.94 3.47 -11.25
N LEU A 37 5.40 4.65 -10.94
CA LEU A 37 6.15 5.90 -10.88
C LEU A 37 7.03 6.00 -9.62
N PHE A 38 6.46 5.72 -8.44
CA PHE A 38 7.08 6.04 -7.15
C PHE A 38 7.71 4.84 -6.41
N TYR A 39 7.31 3.63 -6.78
CA TYR A 39 7.72 2.35 -6.20
C TYR A 39 7.90 1.30 -7.31
N PRO A 40 8.79 1.51 -8.30
CA PRO A 40 8.89 0.64 -9.47
C PRO A 40 9.17 -0.83 -9.13
N LYS A 41 9.79 -1.10 -7.98
CA LYS A 41 9.97 -2.47 -7.46
C LYS A 41 8.65 -3.20 -7.14
N LEU A 42 7.52 -2.51 -7.06
CA LEU A 42 6.18 -3.05 -6.82
C LEU A 42 5.31 -3.10 -8.09
N ASP A 43 5.83 -2.74 -9.27
CA ASP A 43 5.05 -2.75 -10.54
C ASP A 43 4.50 -4.15 -10.90
N PHE A 44 5.13 -5.21 -10.36
CA PHE A 44 4.67 -6.59 -10.53
C PHE A 44 3.37 -6.92 -9.75
N ILE A 45 2.91 -6.06 -8.84
CA ILE A 45 1.70 -6.27 -8.06
C ILE A 45 0.47 -6.09 -8.96
N LYS A 46 -0.36 -7.14 -9.09
CA LYS A 46 -1.50 -7.18 -10.01
C LYS A 46 -2.64 -6.29 -9.56
N ILE A 47 -2.99 -6.34 -8.27
CA ILE A 47 -4.06 -5.56 -7.66
C ILE A 47 -3.56 -4.99 -6.32
N PRO A 48 -2.94 -3.80 -6.32
CA PRO A 48 -2.50 -3.14 -5.09
C PRO A 48 -3.58 -2.92 -4.03
N LEU A 49 -4.85 -2.77 -4.44
CA LEU A 49 -5.99 -2.47 -3.56
C LEU A 49 -6.94 -3.69 -3.47
N SER A 50 -6.39 -4.89 -3.25
CA SER A 50 -7.16 -6.13 -3.41
C SER A 50 -8.24 -6.35 -2.35
N GLY A 51 -8.21 -5.63 -1.22
CA GLY A 51 -9.03 -5.91 -0.03
C GLY A 51 -8.88 -7.33 0.54
N THR A 52 -8.01 -8.16 -0.06
CA THR A 52 -7.96 -9.61 0.18
C THR A 52 -6.51 -10.05 0.28
N TYR A 53 -5.97 -10.01 1.49
CA TYR A 53 -4.58 -10.35 1.75
C TYR A 53 -4.42 -11.00 3.12
N LEU A 54 -3.27 -11.64 3.32
CA LEU A 54 -2.89 -12.26 4.58
C LEU A 54 -1.54 -11.69 5.03
N PHE A 55 -1.40 -11.42 6.32
CA PHE A 55 -0.17 -10.87 6.86
C PHE A 55 0.13 -11.36 8.27
N ARG A 56 1.39 -11.24 8.70
CA ARG A 56 1.81 -11.54 10.07
C ARG A 56 1.59 -10.33 10.97
N LYS A 57 0.55 -10.36 11.80
CA LYS A 57 0.12 -9.25 12.68
C LYS A 57 1.27 -8.57 13.45
N ASN A 58 2.21 -9.34 13.98
CA ASN A 58 3.31 -8.83 14.80
C ASN A 58 4.28 -7.90 14.06
N TYR A 59 4.22 -7.84 12.72
CA TYR A 59 5.05 -6.95 11.90
C TYR A 59 4.36 -5.61 11.60
N PHE A 60 3.06 -5.46 11.88
CA PHE A 60 2.29 -4.29 11.50
C PHE A 60 1.85 -3.50 12.74
N ASN A 61 2.25 -2.23 12.81
CA ASN A 61 1.74 -1.31 13.82
C ASN A 61 0.47 -0.62 13.32
N PHE A 62 -0.69 -1.22 13.59
CA PHE A 62 -1.99 -0.71 13.13
C PHE A 62 -2.32 0.71 13.58
N LYS A 63 -1.67 1.22 14.64
CA LYS A 63 -1.86 2.61 15.08
C LYS A 63 -1.27 3.64 14.11
N GLN A 64 -0.38 3.21 13.21
CA GLN A 64 0.28 4.05 12.20
C GLN A 64 -0.27 3.82 10.79
N ILE A 65 -1.30 2.99 10.65
CA ILE A 65 -1.93 2.67 9.37
C ILE A 65 -3.21 3.52 9.26
N PRO A 66 -3.42 4.25 8.16
CA PRO A 66 -4.62 5.07 7.98
C PRO A 66 -5.88 4.20 8.00
N ASN A 67 -6.98 4.72 8.53
CA ASN A 67 -8.27 4.02 8.61
C ASN A 67 -9.25 4.42 7.49
N ASP A 68 -8.74 5.10 6.45
CA ASP A 68 -9.46 5.53 5.25
C ASP A 68 -9.21 4.57 4.07
N TRP A 69 -9.50 5.00 2.84
CA TRP A 69 -9.32 4.20 1.63
C TRP A 69 -7.86 3.86 1.31
N ALA A 70 -6.89 4.50 1.97
CA ALA A 70 -5.47 4.20 1.81
C ALA A 70 -5.01 2.99 2.64
N PHE A 71 -5.86 2.38 3.47
CA PHE A 71 -5.48 1.25 4.33
C PHE A 71 -4.76 0.12 3.57
N ASP A 72 -5.33 -0.33 2.44
CA ASP A 72 -4.77 -1.44 1.66
C ASP A 72 -3.40 -1.12 1.06
N ILE A 73 -3.25 0.07 0.50
CA ILE A 73 -1.96 0.49 -0.06
C ILE A 73 -0.92 0.71 1.05
N ALA A 74 -1.35 1.20 2.21
CA ALA A 74 -0.49 1.34 3.37
C ALA A 74 0.04 -0.01 3.85
N MET A 75 -0.82 -1.03 3.91
CA MET A 75 -0.40 -2.40 4.24
C MET A 75 0.66 -2.93 3.26
N LEU A 76 0.44 -2.76 1.96
CA LEU A 76 1.39 -3.18 0.92
C LEU A 76 2.74 -2.45 1.04
N LEU A 77 2.71 -1.12 1.19
CA LEU A 77 3.92 -0.30 1.29
C LEU A 77 4.69 -0.56 2.59
N ASN A 78 4.01 -0.83 3.70
CA ASN A 78 4.66 -1.23 4.95
C ASN A 78 5.37 -2.59 4.79
N ALA A 79 4.71 -3.58 4.18
CA ALA A 79 5.34 -4.87 3.88
C ALA A 79 6.60 -4.70 3.01
N PHE A 80 6.53 -3.82 2.01
CA PHE A 80 7.65 -3.50 1.13
C PHE A 80 8.81 -2.81 1.87
N LYS A 81 8.53 -1.85 2.76
CA LYS A 81 9.54 -1.15 3.58
C LYS A 81 10.33 -2.11 4.48
N MET A 82 9.76 -3.24 4.87
CA MET A 82 10.42 -4.26 5.69
C MET A 82 11.37 -5.17 4.89
N GLU A 83 11.53 -4.92 3.58
CA GLU A 83 12.35 -5.71 2.65
C GLU A 83 12.02 -7.21 2.65
N LYS A 84 10.77 -7.55 2.99
CA LYS A 84 10.29 -8.93 3.00
C LYS A 84 9.68 -9.32 1.66
N LYS A 85 9.63 -10.62 1.43
CA LYS A 85 9.02 -11.18 0.22
C LYS A 85 7.50 -10.94 0.26
N ILE A 86 6.98 -10.36 -0.83
CA ILE A 86 5.55 -10.23 -1.08
C ILE A 86 5.15 -11.32 -2.08
N VAL A 87 4.16 -12.14 -1.71
CA VAL A 87 3.66 -13.25 -2.55
C VAL A 87 2.26 -12.93 -3.06
N GLN A 88 1.99 -13.23 -4.33
CA GLN A 88 0.67 -13.05 -4.94
C GLN A 88 -0.04 -14.39 -5.14
N VAL A 89 -1.31 -14.48 -4.72
CA VAL A 89 -2.13 -15.70 -4.84
C VAL A 89 -3.30 -15.41 -5.77
N ASN A 90 -3.48 -16.23 -6.81
CA ASN A 90 -4.65 -16.18 -7.66
C ASN A 90 -5.86 -16.74 -6.89
N LEU A 91 -6.92 -15.94 -6.77
CA LEU A 91 -8.17 -16.35 -6.12
C LEU A 91 -9.26 -16.72 -7.13
N GLY A 92 -8.97 -16.62 -8.43
CA GLY A 92 -9.92 -16.89 -9.50
C GLY A 92 -10.90 -15.74 -9.66
N LEU A 93 -12.19 -16.08 -9.69
CA LEU A 93 -13.29 -15.14 -9.87
C LEU A 93 -13.93 -14.82 -8.51
N LEU A 94 -14.04 -13.54 -8.18
CA LEU A 94 -14.77 -13.08 -6.99
C LEU A 94 -15.83 -12.07 -7.39
N SER A 95 -17.01 -12.19 -6.78
CA SER A 95 -18.07 -11.20 -6.94
C SER A 95 -17.73 -9.96 -6.13
N ASP A 96 -17.79 -8.80 -6.79
CA ASP A 96 -17.64 -7.48 -6.17
C ASP A 96 -18.85 -6.59 -6.51
N LYS A 97 -18.92 -5.40 -5.93
CA LYS A 97 -19.96 -4.40 -6.19
C LYS A 97 -19.34 -3.13 -6.77
N GLN A 98 -19.90 -2.66 -7.88
CA GLN A 98 -19.54 -1.37 -8.43
C GLN A 98 -19.92 -0.25 -7.45
N LYS A 99 -19.05 0.77 -7.35
CA LYS A 99 -19.26 1.97 -6.56
C LYS A 99 -19.70 3.14 -7.43
N MET A 100 -20.20 4.20 -6.80
CA MET A 100 -20.49 5.44 -7.51
C MET A 100 -19.21 6.18 -7.89
N ILE A 101 -19.25 6.97 -8.96
CA ILE A 101 -18.08 7.73 -9.45
C ILE A 101 -17.47 8.65 -8.38
N ASN A 102 -18.30 9.27 -7.54
CA ASN A 102 -17.84 10.11 -6.44
C ASN A 102 -17.04 9.31 -5.40
N GLU A 103 -17.45 8.07 -5.09
CA GLU A 103 -16.68 7.21 -4.19
C GLU A 103 -15.32 6.86 -4.81
N TYR A 104 -15.27 6.58 -6.12
CA TYR A 104 -14.00 6.34 -6.81
C TYR A 104 -13.07 7.56 -6.76
N SER A 105 -13.62 8.78 -6.83
CA SER A 105 -12.85 10.02 -6.70
C SER A 105 -12.23 10.18 -5.30
N GLU A 106 -13.01 9.97 -4.24
CA GLU A 106 -12.51 10.03 -2.86
C GLU A 106 -11.43 8.97 -2.60
N MET A 107 -11.68 7.73 -3.03
CA MET A 107 -10.69 6.65 -2.97
C MET A 107 -9.38 7.03 -3.68
N ALA A 108 -9.48 7.55 -4.90
CA ALA A 108 -8.30 7.96 -5.67
C ALA A 108 -7.48 9.04 -4.96
N TYR A 109 -8.16 10.01 -4.33
CA TYR A 109 -7.52 11.08 -3.58
C TYR A 109 -6.74 10.54 -2.38
N ASP A 110 -7.37 9.74 -1.52
CA ASP A 110 -6.73 9.17 -0.32
C ASP A 110 -5.50 8.33 -0.68
N ILE A 111 -5.62 7.50 -1.72
CA ILE A 111 -4.54 6.62 -2.18
C ILE A 111 -3.36 7.43 -2.73
N LEU A 112 -3.62 8.44 -3.58
CA LEU A 112 -2.56 9.28 -4.12
C LEU A 112 -1.87 10.08 -3.03
N LYS A 113 -2.65 10.68 -2.13
CA LYS A 113 -2.17 11.41 -0.97
C LYS A 113 -1.18 10.53 -0.19
N TYR A 114 -1.60 9.32 0.19
CA TYR A 114 -0.77 8.41 0.96
C TYR A 114 0.53 8.02 0.23
N ILE A 115 0.44 7.66 -1.05
CA ILE A 115 1.62 7.27 -1.86
C ILE A 115 2.63 8.41 -1.94
N ILE A 116 2.19 9.63 -2.23
CA ILE A 116 3.04 10.82 -2.39
C ILE A 116 3.74 11.16 -1.07
N PHE A 117 3.00 11.25 0.03
CA PHE A 117 3.60 11.59 1.33
C PHE A 117 4.54 10.48 1.83
N SER A 118 4.24 9.21 1.58
CA SER A 118 5.13 8.09 1.89
C SER A 118 6.45 8.11 1.10
N VAL A 119 6.47 8.72 -0.09
CA VAL A 119 7.70 8.93 -0.88
C VAL A 119 8.54 10.03 -0.25
N ASN A 120 7.92 11.14 0.15
CA ASN A 120 8.63 12.27 0.77
C ASN A 120 9.33 11.84 2.06
N GLU A 121 8.66 11.06 2.92
CA GLU A 121 9.28 10.48 4.11
C GLU A 121 10.51 9.61 3.78
N ARG A 122 10.43 8.77 2.74
CA ARG A 122 11.58 7.95 2.31
C ARG A 122 12.73 8.81 1.81
N ASN A 123 12.46 9.87 1.06
CA ASN A 123 13.50 10.77 0.58
C ASN A 123 14.19 11.49 1.74
N ILE A 124 13.43 11.98 2.73
CA ILE A 124 13.98 12.60 3.95
C ILE A 124 14.85 11.60 4.72
N HIS A 125 14.40 10.35 4.88
CA HIS A 125 15.20 9.32 5.56
C HIS A 125 16.50 8.97 4.81
N ASN A 126 16.45 8.93 3.48
CA ASN A 126 17.65 8.70 2.65
C ASN A 126 18.63 9.89 2.73
N LEU A 127 18.14 11.12 2.96
CA LEU A 127 18.96 12.32 3.14
C LEU A 127 19.56 12.39 4.55
N SER A 128 18.84 11.98 5.60
CA SER A 128 19.34 11.98 6.97
C SER A 128 20.31 10.82 7.27
N GLY A 129 20.31 9.75 6.48
CA GLY A 129 21.30 8.67 6.55
C GLY A 129 22.71 9.03 6.06
N HIS A 130 22.99 10.28 5.69
CA HIS A 130 24.28 10.75 5.17
C HIS A 130 24.94 11.89 5.96
N HIS A 131 24.37 12.29 7.11
CA HIS A 131 24.99 13.25 8.02
C HIS A 131 24.87 12.76 9.47
N GLU A 132 25.94 12.13 9.97
CA GLU A 132 26.28 12.28 11.40
C GLU A 132 27.00 13.64 11.53
N ASP A 133 26.60 14.39 12.56
CA ASP A 133 27.08 15.72 12.96
C ASP A 133 26.59 16.91 12.13
N GLU A 134 25.44 17.49 12.51
CA GLU A 134 25.36 18.69 13.36
C GLU A 134 23.88 19.10 13.51
N ASN A 135 23.60 19.83 14.60
CA ASN A 135 22.27 20.25 15.03
C ASN A 135 21.45 20.89 13.90
N ASP A 136 20.27 20.35 13.60
CA ASP A 136 19.23 21.12 12.92
C ASP A 136 17.83 20.66 13.34
N ASP A 137 17.03 21.64 13.74
CA ASP A 137 15.59 21.58 13.97
C ASP A 137 14.86 21.12 12.70
N VAL A 138 14.71 19.80 12.50
CA VAL A 138 13.93 19.26 11.38
C VAL A 138 12.45 19.17 11.79
N PHE A 139 11.68 20.15 11.31
CA PHE A 139 10.22 20.26 11.31
C PHE A 139 9.45 18.97 11.69
N SER A 140 8.96 18.93 12.92
CA SER A 140 7.95 17.98 13.36
C SER A 140 6.60 18.30 12.71
N TYR A 141 6.33 17.76 11.53
CA TYR A 141 4.97 17.72 11.02
C TYR A 141 4.19 16.62 11.76
N GLN A 142 3.62 17.03 12.89
CA GLN A 142 2.65 16.28 13.64
C GLN A 142 1.33 16.29 12.85
N TYR A 143 1.05 15.21 12.13
CA TYR A 143 -0.26 15.01 11.53
C TYR A 143 -1.20 14.47 12.61
N ASP A 144 -1.88 15.38 13.29
CA ASP A 144 -3.09 15.06 14.04
C ASP A 144 -4.22 14.82 13.04
N TYR A 145 -4.62 13.55 12.88
CA TYR A 145 -5.85 13.20 12.19
C TYR A 145 -7.00 13.42 13.18
N ILE A 146 -7.87 14.39 12.85
CA ILE A 146 -9.14 14.69 13.56
C ILE A 146 -10.06 13.47 13.51
#